data_AF-A0A3D4YPG5-F1
#
_entry.id   AF-A0A3D4YPG5-F1
#
_cell.length_a   1.000
_cell.length_b   1.000
_cell.length_c   1.000
_cell.angle_alpha   90.00
_cell.angle_beta   90.00
_cell.angle_gamma   90.00
#
_symmetry.space_group_name_H-M   'P 1'
#
loop_
_entity.id
_entity.type
_entity.pdbx_description
1 polymer ?
#
loop_
_entity_poly.entity_id
_entity_poly.type
_entity_poly.pdbx_seq_one_letter_code
_entity_poly.pdbx_strand_id
1 'polypeptide(L)'
;VPEMIELFSVDGLQKKAAIFDPQKLEWMNGQHLSMIPLEELEPRVTPAIVTARLATEEELVERRDWYFRLLDLLRVRSRTIDDIVRQAGPYFLENIEYDPVAVAKNWKDPVEAAALLRATREALATVSDWQTEPLETALRSLAESRGISAGKVFQPLRVALTGLPVSPGIFEMLIQMGRDLSLKRIDKALAVLAR
;
A
#
# COMPACT_ATOMS: atom_id res chain seq x y z
N VAL A 1 22.29 1.38 19.11
CA VAL A 1 23.01 0.80 20.28
C VAL A 1 24.21 1.64 20.68
N PRO A 2 25.14 2.03 19.78
CA PRO A 2 26.30 2.86 20.17
C PRO A 2 25.91 4.15 20.91
N GLU A 3 24.94 4.90 20.39
CA GLU A 3 24.40 6.10 21.05
C GLU A 3 23.79 5.80 22.43
N MET A 4 23.08 4.68 22.57
CA MET A 4 22.53 4.29 23.88
C MET A 4 23.64 3.98 24.89
N ILE A 5 24.75 3.38 24.46
CA ILE A 5 25.91 3.11 25.32
C ILE A 5 26.57 4.43 25.74
N GLU A 6 26.75 5.35 24.81
CA GLU A 6 27.34 6.67 25.07
C GLU A 6 26.50 7.51 26.05
N LEU A 7 25.18 7.47 25.91
CA LEU A 7 24.26 8.27 26.73
C LEU A 7 23.80 7.57 28.02
N PHE A 8 24.13 6.29 28.23
CA PHE A 8 23.64 5.55 29.39
C PHE A 8 24.29 6.06 30.68
N SER A 9 23.45 6.38 31.67
CA SER A 9 23.87 6.66 33.03
C SER A 9 22.91 5.99 34.02
N VAL A 10 23.47 5.47 35.11
CA VAL A 10 22.69 4.94 36.24
C VAL A 10 21.80 6.00 36.88
N ASP A 11 22.16 7.28 36.76
CA ASP A 11 21.38 8.41 37.28
C ASP A 11 20.05 8.60 36.53
N GLY A 12 19.95 8.10 35.29
CA GLY A 12 18.74 8.12 34.47
C GLY A 12 17.73 7.01 34.80
N LEU A 13 18.06 6.08 35.71
CA LEU A 13 17.20 4.96 36.06
C LEU A 13 16.03 5.41 36.93
N GLN A 14 14.80 5.13 36.48
CA GLN A 14 13.60 5.40 37.25
C GLN A 14 13.34 4.30 38.29
N LYS A 15 12.94 4.69 39.51
CA LYS A 15 12.57 3.75 40.58
C LYS A 15 11.20 3.09 40.37
N LYS A 16 10.36 3.65 39.49
CA LYS A 16 9.03 3.12 39.17
C LYS A 16 9.17 1.96 38.17
N ALA A 17 8.34 0.93 38.33
CA ALA A 17 8.28 -0.16 37.38
C ALA A 17 7.90 0.37 35.98
N ALA A 18 8.67 -0.03 34.97
CA ALA A 18 8.34 0.27 33.57
C ALA A 18 7.12 -0.57 33.15
N ILE A 19 6.13 0.06 32.55
CA ILE A 19 4.99 -0.62 31.93
C ILE A 19 5.35 -0.86 30.47
N PHE A 20 5.27 -2.12 30.04
CA PHE A 20 5.44 -2.45 28.64
C PHE A 20 4.21 -1.99 27.85
N ASP A 21 4.45 -1.19 26.82
CA ASP A 21 3.42 -0.63 25.94
C ASP A 21 3.62 -1.17 24.51
N PRO A 22 2.79 -2.13 24.07
CA PRO A 22 2.87 -2.68 22.72
C PRO A 22 2.66 -1.62 21.63
N GLN A 23 1.80 -0.62 21.85
CA GLN A 23 1.54 0.43 20.85
C GLN A 23 2.78 1.31 20.67
N LYS A 24 3.45 1.64 21.78
CA LYS A 24 4.72 2.37 21.73
C LYS A 24 5.80 1.55 21.03
N LEU A 25 5.87 0.24 21.30
CA LEU A 25 6.82 -0.65 20.62
C LEU A 25 6.58 -0.68 19.11
N GLU A 26 5.34 -0.90 18.66
CA GLU A 26 4.99 -0.92 17.25
C GLU A 26 5.26 0.44 16.58
N TRP A 27 4.96 1.54 17.27
CA TRP A 27 5.29 2.88 16.78
C TRP A 27 6.80 3.04 16.56
N MET A 28 7.61 2.68 17.57
CA MET A 28 9.08 2.70 17.48
C MET A 28 9.60 1.79 16.36
N ASN A 29 9.06 0.58 16.23
CA ASN A 29 9.45 -0.36 15.17
C ASN A 29 9.16 0.23 13.79
N GLY A 30 8.00 0.87 13.60
CA GLY A 30 7.69 1.58 12.36
C GLY A 30 8.66 2.73 12.05
N GLN A 31 9.14 3.47 13.06
CA GLN A 31 10.20 4.46 12.85
C GLN A 31 11.48 3.80 12.35
N HIS A 32 11.92 2.71 12.98
CA HIS A 32 13.11 1.96 12.53
C HIS A 32 12.94 1.38 11.12
N LEU A 33 11.78 0.80 10.80
CA LEU A 33 11.47 0.29 9.46
C LEU A 33 11.52 1.38 8.37
N SER A 34 11.11 2.61 8.69
CA SER A 34 11.19 3.72 7.74
C SER A 34 12.62 4.22 7.47
N MET A 35 13.55 3.96 8.38
CA MET A 35 14.93 4.47 8.32
C MET A 35 15.97 3.43 7.88
N ILE A 36 15.71 2.13 8.09
CA ILE A 36 16.65 1.07 7.74
C ILE A 36 16.93 1.07 6.22
N PRO A 37 18.20 1.00 5.77
CA PRO A 37 18.54 0.91 4.34
C PRO A 37 17.82 -0.27 3.66
N LEU A 38 17.48 -0.13 2.39
CA LEU A 38 16.72 -1.18 1.67
C LEU A 38 17.53 -2.46 1.55
N GLU A 39 18.85 -2.34 1.40
CA GLU A 39 19.81 -3.45 1.35
C GLU A 39 19.85 -4.25 2.66
N GLU A 40 19.51 -3.63 3.78
CA GLU A 40 19.39 -4.30 5.08
C GLU A 40 17.96 -4.77 5.37
N LEU A 41 16.95 -4.12 4.79
CA LEU A 41 15.54 -4.45 4.97
C LEU A 41 15.14 -5.67 4.13
N GLU A 42 15.55 -5.69 2.86
CA GLU A 42 15.22 -6.72 1.90
C GLU A 42 15.46 -8.14 2.43
N PRO A 43 16.66 -8.51 2.92
CA PRO A 43 16.90 -9.86 3.41
C PRO A 43 16.08 -10.22 4.66
N ARG A 44 15.50 -9.23 5.37
CA ARG A 44 14.60 -9.46 6.52
C ARG A 44 13.15 -9.72 6.08
N VAL A 45 12.73 -9.13 4.96
CA VAL A 45 11.35 -9.21 4.45
C VAL A 45 11.17 -10.39 3.50
N THR A 46 12.17 -10.69 2.67
CA THR A 46 12.13 -11.74 1.65
C THR A 46 11.67 -13.11 2.17
N PRO A 47 12.19 -13.63 3.31
CA PRO A 47 11.72 -14.91 3.84
C PRO A 47 10.22 -14.93 4.16
N ALA A 48 9.66 -13.80 4.62
CA ALA A 48 8.24 -13.68 4.93
C ALA A 48 7.37 -13.60 3.67
N ILE A 49 7.84 -12.92 2.61
CA ILE A 49 7.20 -12.89 1.29
C ILE A 49 7.12 -14.31 0.69
N VAL A 50 8.22 -15.06 0.76
CA VAL A 50 8.29 -16.45 0.26
C VAL A 50 7.40 -17.38 1.09
N THR A 51 7.42 -17.25 2.42
CA THR A 51 6.56 -18.03 3.33
C THR A 51 5.07 -17.77 3.05
N ALA A 52 4.71 -16.52 2.75
CA ALA A 52 3.36 -16.11 2.36
C ALA A 52 2.98 -16.54 0.91
N ARG A 53 3.90 -17.19 0.19
CA ARG A 53 3.72 -17.66 -1.20
C ARG A 53 3.35 -16.55 -2.18
N LEU A 54 3.85 -15.34 -1.93
CA LEU A 54 3.65 -14.20 -2.83
C LEU A 54 4.63 -14.23 -4.01
N ALA A 55 5.85 -14.72 -3.79
CA ALA A 55 6.88 -14.88 -4.81
C ALA A 55 7.90 -15.94 -4.36
N THR A 56 8.71 -16.45 -5.28
CA THR A 56 9.95 -17.17 -4.93
C THR A 56 11.12 -16.19 -4.76
N GLU A 57 12.20 -16.65 -4.12
CA GLU A 57 13.41 -15.83 -3.97
C GLU A 57 14.03 -15.51 -5.33
N GLU A 58 14.07 -16.50 -6.25
CA GLU A 58 14.55 -16.34 -7.62
C GLU A 58 13.76 -15.26 -8.37
N GLU A 59 12.42 -15.31 -8.28
CA GLU A 59 11.59 -14.29 -8.89
C GLU A 59 11.88 -12.91 -8.31
N LEU A 60 12.14 -12.76 -7.00
CA LEU A 60 12.44 -11.47 -6.40
C LEU A 60 13.80 -10.92 -6.86
N VAL A 61 14.79 -11.81 -7.03
CA VAL A 61 16.11 -11.48 -7.58
C VAL A 61 16.01 -11.02 -9.03
N GLU A 62 15.21 -11.70 -9.87
CA GLU A 62 15.03 -11.34 -11.29
C GLU A 62 14.42 -9.94 -11.49
N ARG A 63 13.56 -9.50 -10.57
CA ARG A 63 12.91 -8.17 -10.54
C ARG A 63 13.39 -7.32 -9.37
N ARG A 64 14.69 -7.40 -9.03
CA ARG A 64 15.31 -6.72 -7.87
C ARG A 64 14.91 -5.25 -7.76
N ASP A 65 15.07 -4.46 -8.82
CA ASP A 65 14.81 -3.02 -8.76
C ASP A 65 13.32 -2.71 -8.53
N TRP A 66 12.43 -3.51 -9.12
CA TRP A 66 10.99 -3.39 -8.86
C TRP A 66 10.66 -3.75 -7.41
N TYR A 67 11.29 -4.80 -6.88
CA TYR A 67 11.07 -5.24 -5.50
C TYR A 67 11.59 -4.23 -4.49
N PHE A 68 12.77 -3.66 -4.71
CA PHE A 68 13.32 -2.59 -3.86
C PHE A 68 12.41 -1.36 -3.83
N ARG A 69 11.86 -0.92 -4.99
CA ARG A 69 10.86 0.16 -5.03
C ARG A 69 9.58 -0.20 -4.27
N LEU A 70 9.14 -1.46 -4.34
CA LEU A 70 7.99 -1.91 -3.57
C LEU A 70 8.26 -1.84 -2.07
N LEU A 71 9.41 -2.32 -1.61
CA LEU A 71 9.80 -2.27 -0.20
C LEU A 71 9.90 -0.83 0.29
N ASP A 72 10.48 0.07 -0.50
CA ASP A 72 10.55 1.50 -0.18
C ASP A 72 9.18 2.13 -0.02
N LEU A 73 8.26 1.83 -0.94
CA LEU A 73 6.89 2.30 -0.89
C LEU A 73 6.15 1.80 0.37
N LEU A 74 6.35 0.53 0.74
CA LEU A 74 5.60 -0.11 1.81
C LEU A 74 6.18 0.14 3.20
N ARG A 75 7.50 0.29 3.35
CA ARG A 75 8.15 0.44 4.67
C ARG A 75 7.70 1.69 5.43
N VAL A 76 7.38 2.77 4.71
CA VAL A 76 7.05 4.09 5.30
C VAL A 76 5.78 4.06 6.16
N ARG A 77 4.79 3.22 5.80
CA ARG A 77 3.51 3.13 6.52
C ARG A 77 3.33 1.85 7.32
N SER A 78 4.32 0.97 7.33
CA SER A 78 4.26 -0.33 8.01
C SER A 78 4.79 -0.24 9.44
N ARG A 79 4.17 -0.98 10.36
CA ARG A 79 4.66 -1.09 11.74
C ARG A 79 5.43 -2.38 11.98
N THR A 80 5.20 -3.39 11.16
CA THR A 80 5.85 -4.71 11.24
C THR A 80 6.23 -5.22 9.85
N ILE A 81 7.01 -6.31 9.79
CA ILE A 81 7.27 -7.02 8.53
C ILE A 81 5.97 -7.64 8.00
N ASP A 82 5.11 -8.15 8.88
CA ASP A 82 3.80 -8.71 8.48
C ASP A 82 2.90 -7.65 7.82
N ASP A 83 2.96 -6.40 8.27
CA ASP A 83 2.28 -5.28 7.61
C ASP A 83 2.80 -5.05 6.18
N ILE A 84 4.12 -5.19 5.97
CA ILE A 84 4.72 -5.07 4.64
C ILE A 84 4.20 -6.21 3.76
N VAL A 85 4.26 -7.46 4.24
CA VAL A 85 3.81 -8.65 3.50
C VAL A 85 2.34 -8.54 3.12
N ARG A 86 1.47 -8.15 4.07
CA ARG A 86 0.04 -7.94 3.82
C ARG A 86 -0.21 -6.88 2.75
N GLN A 87 0.50 -5.76 2.81
CA GLN A 87 0.37 -4.69 1.81
C GLN A 87 1.02 -5.03 0.46
N ALA A 88 1.97 -5.96 0.44
CA ALA A 88 2.63 -6.43 -0.78
C ALA A 88 1.74 -7.38 -1.60
N GLY A 89 0.85 -8.14 -0.96
CA GLY A 89 -0.04 -9.13 -1.60
C GLY A 89 -0.67 -8.66 -2.93
N PRO A 90 -1.30 -7.47 -3.00
CA PRO A 90 -1.92 -6.97 -4.22
C PRO A 90 -0.99 -6.72 -5.41
N TYR A 91 0.32 -6.64 -5.19
CA TYR A 91 1.33 -6.47 -6.25
C TYR A 91 1.79 -7.79 -6.84
N PHE A 92 1.57 -8.90 -6.14
CA PHE A 92 2.01 -10.23 -6.54
C PHE A 92 0.86 -11.13 -7.01
N LEU A 93 -0.28 -11.09 -6.33
CA LEU A 93 -1.37 -12.03 -6.55
C LEU A 93 -2.24 -11.64 -7.73
N GLU A 94 -2.73 -12.59 -8.52
CA GLU A 94 -3.65 -12.24 -9.61
C GLU A 94 -5.05 -11.86 -9.08
N ASN A 95 -5.50 -12.53 -8.03
CA ASN A 95 -6.79 -12.30 -7.37
C ASN A 95 -6.52 -11.78 -5.96
N ILE A 96 -7.34 -10.82 -5.53
CA ILE A 96 -7.25 -10.21 -4.20
C ILE A 96 -8.60 -10.35 -3.51
N GLU A 97 -8.56 -10.46 -2.18
CA GLU A 97 -9.74 -10.37 -1.35
C GLU A 97 -10.00 -8.91 -0.99
N TYR A 98 -11.29 -8.55 -0.89
CA TYR A 98 -11.69 -7.20 -0.52
C TYR A 98 -12.07 -7.19 0.96
N ASP A 99 -11.41 -6.34 1.74
CA ASP A 99 -11.70 -6.12 3.13
C ASP A 99 -13.18 -5.67 3.29
N PRO A 100 -14.00 -6.39 4.09
CA PRO A 100 -15.42 -6.10 4.22
C PRO A 100 -15.72 -4.69 4.74
N VAL A 101 -14.87 -4.15 5.61
CA VAL A 101 -15.00 -2.80 6.16
C VAL A 101 -14.68 -1.76 5.09
N ALA A 102 -13.64 -1.99 4.29
CA ALA A 102 -13.29 -1.14 3.17
C ALA A 102 -14.41 -1.10 2.10
N VAL A 103 -14.99 -2.25 1.77
CA VAL A 103 -16.14 -2.38 0.86
C VAL A 103 -17.35 -1.65 1.40
N ALA A 104 -17.77 -1.93 2.64
CA ALA A 104 -18.94 -1.31 3.24
C ALA A 104 -18.84 0.22 3.31
N LYS A 105 -17.62 0.75 3.47
CA LYS A 105 -17.37 2.20 3.53
C LYS A 105 -17.30 2.86 2.15
N ASN A 106 -16.63 2.24 1.19
CA ASN A 106 -16.26 2.89 -0.08
C ASN A 106 -17.11 2.43 -1.27
N TRP A 107 -17.72 1.24 -1.19
CA TRP A 107 -18.62 0.66 -2.17
C TRP A 107 -20.02 0.45 -1.58
N LYS A 108 -20.46 1.40 -0.74
CA LYS A 108 -21.73 1.32 0.00
C LYS A 108 -22.95 1.14 -0.92
N ASP A 109 -22.97 1.91 -2.01
CA ASP A 109 -23.92 1.70 -3.11
C ASP A 109 -23.16 1.04 -4.27
N PRO A 110 -23.42 -0.23 -4.57
CA PRO A 110 -22.71 -0.95 -5.63
C PRO A 110 -22.89 -0.33 -7.02
N VAL A 111 -24.06 0.27 -7.30
CA VAL A 111 -24.36 0.87 -8.61
C VAL A 111 -23.56 2.16 -8.78
N GLU A 112 -23.56 3.03 -7.76
CA GLU A 112 -22.75 4.26 -7.77
C GLU A 112 -21.25 3.94 -7.81
N ALA A 113 -20.80 2.98 -7.00
CA ALA A 113 -19.40 2.55 -6.97
C ALA A 113 -18.95 2.00 -8.33
N ALA A 114 -19.77 1.17 -8.97
CA ALA A 114 -19.47 0.65 -10.31
C ALA A 114 -19.45 1.76 -11.36
N ALA A 115 -20.39 2.71 -11.32
CA ALA A 115 -20.41 3.85 -12.23
C ALA A 115 -19.16 4.76 -12.07
N LEU A 116 -18.69 4.93 -10.84
CA LEU A 116 -17.49 5.72 -10.55
C LEU A 116 -16.21 4.99 -10.95
N LEU A 117 -16.09 3.70 -10.64
CA LEU A 117 -14.93 2.89 -11.04
C LEU A 117 -14.83 2.74 -12.55
N ARG A 118 -15.95 2.65 -13.27
CA ARG A 118 -15.97 2.61 -14.74
C ARG A 118 -15.40 3.88 -15.34
N ALA A 119 -15.86 5.05 -14.89
CA ALA A 119 -15.30 6.31 -15.37
C ALA A 119 -13.85 6.54 -14.92
N THR A 120 -13.46 6.03 -13.75
CA THR A 120 -12.07 6.04 -13.30
C THR A 120 -11.19 5.22 -14.24
N ARG A 121 -11.65 4.03 -14.64
CA ARG A 121 -10.98 3.15 -15.60
C ARG A 121 -10.86 3.78 -16.98
N GLU A 122 -11.92 4.44 -17.45
CA GLU A 122 -11.92 5.18 -18.73
C GLU A 122 -10.94 6.35 -18.69
N ALA A 123 -10.95 7.17 -17.63
CA ALA A 123 -10.04 8.30 -17.46
C ALA A 123 -8.57 7.84 -17.38
N LEU A 124 -8.27 6.77 -16.65
CA LEU A 124 -6.92 6.22 -16.61
C LEU A 124 -6.50 5.60 -17.94
N ALA A 125 -7.42 5.03 -18.71
CA ALA A 125 -7.11 4.44 -20.01
C ALA A 125 -6.64 5.48 -21.05
N THR A 126 -7.02 6.76 -20.91
CA THR A 126 -6.57 7.84 -21.81
C THR A 126 -5.19 8.39 -21.47
N VAL A 127 -4.65 8.07 -20.30
CA VAL A 127 -3.30 8.51 -19.88
C VAL A 127 -2.25 7.75 -20.66
N SER A 128 -1.52 8.46 -21.53
CA SER A 128 -0.42 7.91 -22.33
C SER A 128 0.89 7.83 -21.55
N ASP A 129 1.18 8.83 -20.72
CA ASP A 129 2.37 8.89 -19.87
C ASP A 129 2.02 8.48 -18.43
N TRP A 130 2.46 7.29 -18.01
CA TRP A 130 2.07 6.68 -16.73
C TRP A 130 2.91 7.18 -15.55
N GLN A 131 2.90 8.50 -15.34
CA GLN A 131 3.63 9.21 -14.29
C GLN A 131 2.65 9.94 -13.34
N THR A 132 3.16 10.39 -12.19
CA THR A 132 2.34 10.98 -11.11
C THR A 132 1.43 12.11 -11.59
N GLU A 133 2.00 13.12 -12.27
CA GLU A 133 1.26 14.32 -12.65
C GLU A 133 0.13 14.03 -13.67
N PRO A 134 0.36 13.30 -14.77
CA PRO A 134 -0.73 12.91 -15.67
C PRO A 134 -1.83 12.08 -15.00
N LEU A 135 -1.46 11.13 -14.13
CA LEU A 135 -2.42 10.31 -13.37
C LEU A 135 -3.25 11.16 -12.41
N GLU A 136 -2.60 12.10 -11.71
CA GLU A 136 -3.25 13.02 -10.79
C GLU A 136 -4.23 13.95 -11.51
N THR A 137 -3.79 14.56 -12.61
CA THR A 137 -4.65 15.40 -13.46
C THR A 137 -5.88 14.62 -13.92
N ALA A 138 -5.70 13.43 -14.49
CA ALA A 138 -6.82 12.62 -15.01
C ALA A 138 -7.87 12.31 -13.92
N LEU A 139 -7.43 11.88 -12.73
CA LEU A 139 -8.35 11.52 -11.66
C LEU A 139 -8.99 12.73 -10.97
N ARG A 140 -8.28 13.87 -10.88
CA ARG A 140 -8.83 15.10 -10.33
C ARG A 140 -9.84 15.75 -11.27
N SER A 141 -9.56 15.80 -12.57
CA SER A 141 -10.52 16.28 -13.57
C SER A 141 -11.78 15.42 -13.61
N LEU A 142 -11.65 14.09 -13.43
CA LEU A 142 -12.81 13.22 -13.24
C LEU A 142 -13.65 13.62 -12.02
N ALA A 143 -13.02 13.91 -10.88
CA ALA A 143 -13.72 14.35 -9.69
C ALA A 143 -14.46 15.69 -9.92
N GLU A 144 -13.78 16.64 -10.54
CA GLU A 144 -14.33 17.97 -10.89
C GLU A 144 -15.52 17.88 -11.83
N SER A 145 -15.42 17.12 -12.93
CA SER A 145 -16.52 16.92 -13.89
C SER A 145 -17.77 16.28 -13.28
N ARG A 146 -17.61 15.56 -12.17
CA ARG A 146 -18.69 14.93 -11.40
C ARG A 146 -19.15 15.77 -10.21
N GLY A 147 -18.53 16.92 -9.95
CA GLY A 147 -18.86 17.80 -8.82
C GLY A 147 -18.56 17.18 -7.45
N ILE A 148 -17.59 16.26 -7.37
CA ILE A 148 -17.22 15.56 -6.13
C ILE A 148 -15.77 15.85 -5.74
N SER A 149 -15.42 15.63 -4.47
CA SER A 149 -14.03 15.75 -4.02
C SER A 149 -13.17 14.59 -4.55
N ALA A 150 -11.88 14.85 -4.83
CA ALA A 150 -10.96 13.84 -5.33
C ALA A 150 -10.87 12.59 -4.43
N GLY A 151 -11.01 12.77 -3.11
CA GLY A 151 -11.05 11.67 -2.15
C GLY A 151 -12.19 10.68 -2.40
N LYS A 152 -13.32 11.13 -2.97
CA LYS A 152 -14.44 10.26 -3.36
C LYS A 152 -14.10 9.37 -4.56
N VAL A 153 -13.15 9.77 -5.41
CA VAL A 153 -12.59 8.93 -6.50
C VAL A 153 -11.49 8.01 -5.97
N PHE A 154 -10.56 8.55 -5.19
CA PHE A 154 -9.35 7.83 -4.77
C PHE A 154 -9.64 6.67 -3.83
N GLN A 155 -10.62 6.80 -2.93
CA GLN A 155 -10.88 5.75 -1.95
C GLN A 155 -11.52 4.49 -2.56
N PRO A 156 -12.57 4.57 -3.41
CA PRO A 156 -13.06 3.41 -4.15
C PRO A 156 -12.00 2.79 -5.06
N LEU A 157 -11.17 3.61 -5.72
CA LEU A 157 -10.07 3.14 -6.55
C LEU A 157 -9.03 2.38 -5.72
N ARG A 158 -8.63 2.88 -4.55
CA ARG A 158 -7.72 2.18 -3.62
C ARG A 158 -8.25 0.78 -3.32
N VAL A 159 -9.52 0.66 -2.94
CA VAL A 159 -10.14 -0.64 -2.66
C VAL A 159 -10.11 -1.52 -3.90
N ALA A 160 -10.40 -0.98 -5.10
CA ALA A 160 -10.32 -1.76 -6.34
C ALA A 160 -8.92 -2.31 -6.64
N LEU A 161 -7.88 -1.52 -6.36
CA LEU A 161 -6.48 -1.88 -6.63
C LEU A 161 -5.91 -2.87 -5.61
N THR A 162 -6.22 -2.68 -4.32
CA THR A 162 -5.53 -3.40 -3.23
C THR A 162 -6.44 -4.31 -2.40
N GLY A 163 -7.74 -4.07 -2.40
CA GLY A 163 -8.66 -4.73 -1.47
C GLY A 163 -8.53 -4.23 -0.02
N LEU A 164 -7.64 -3.28 0.25
CA LEU A 164 -7.31 -2.84 1.61
C LEU A 164 -7.92 -1.47 1.94
N PRO A 165 -8.28 -1.21 3.21
CA PRO A 165 -8.82 0.09 3.64
C PRO A 165 -7.76 1.20 3.67
N VAL A 166 -6.49 0.83 3.82
CA VAL A 166 -5.35 1.72 3.93
C VAL A 166 -4.25 1.20 3.02
N SER A 167 -3.55 2.13 2.36
CA SER A 167 -2.44 1.82 1.48
C SER A 167 -1.50 3.03 1.40
N PRO A 168 -0.36 2.92 0.71
CA PRO A 168 0.42 4.07 0.27
C PRO A 168 -0.38 5.07 -0.57
N GLY A 169 0.28 6.17 -0.97
CA GLY A 169 -0.31 7.16 -1.86
C GLY A 169 -0.79 6.53 -3.16
N ILE A 170 -1.95 6.98 -3.66
CA ILE A 170 -2.67 6.29 -4.74
C ILE A 170 -1.88 6.30 -6.06
N PHE A 171 -1.12 7.37 -6.31
CA PHE A 171 -0.34 7.53 -7.54
C PHE A 171 0.91 6.66 -7.53
N GLU A 172 1.60 6.60 -6.39
CA GLU A 172 2.75 5.74 -6.18
C GLU A 172 2.37 4.26 -6.34
N MET A 173 1.17 3.87 -5.88
CA MET A 173 0.65 2.52 -6.14
C MET A 173 0.38 2.28 -7.63
N LEU A 174 -0.28 3.22 -8.32
CA LEU A 174 -0.54 3.10 -9.75
C LEU A 174 0.75 2.97 -10.56
N ILE A 175 1.80 3.70 -10.18
CA ILE A 175 3.13 3.62 -10.81
C ILE A 175 3.79 2.27 -10.52
N GLN A 176 3.80 1.84 -9.25
CA GLN A 176 4.43 0.59 -8.84
C GLN A 176 3.71 -0.65 -9.41
N MET A 177 2.39 -0.60 -9.58
CA MET A 177 1.59 -1.64 -10.25
C MET A 177 1.73 -1.59 -11.78
N GLY A 178 1.93 -0.40 -12.34
CA GLY A 178 1.89 -0.15 -13.78
C GLY A 178 0.47 -0.14 -14.35
N ARG A 179 0.36 0.26 -15.62
CA ARG A 179 -0.91 0.48 -16.32
C ARG A 179 -1.78 -0.76 -16.42
N ASP A 180 -1.23 -1.84 -16.96
CA ASP A 180 -2.01 -3.02 -17.31
C ASP A 180 -2.60 -3.70 -16.08
N LEU A 181 -1.80 -3.85 -15.02
CA LEU A 181 -2.28 -4.40 -13.75
C LEU A 181 -3.33 -3.48 -13.12
N SER A 182 -3.10 -2.17 -13.10
CA SER A 182 -4.05 -1.20 -12.52
C SER A 182 -5.41 -1.24 -13.22
N LEU A 183 -5.43 -1.23 -14.56
CA LEU A 183 -6.68 -1.31 -15.31
C LEU A 183 -7.36 -2.67 -15.13
N LYS A 184 -6.61 -3.78 -15.18
CA LYS A 184 -7.12 -5.14 -14.92
C LYS A 184 -7.74 -5.26 -13.52
N ARG A 185 -7.16 -4.60 -12.50
CA ARG A 185 -7.71 -4.56 -11.14
C ARG A 185 -9.05 -3.86 -11.07
N ILE A 186 -9.18 -2.72 -11.74
CA ILE A 186 -10.46 -2.00 -11.78
C ILE A 186 -11.52 -2.83 -12.51
N ASP A 187 -11.15 -3.49 -13.62
CA ASP A 187 -12.05 -4.37 -14.36
C ASP A 187 -12.51 -5.57 -13.49
N LYS A 188 -11.63 -6.16 -12.67
CA LYS A 188 -12.00 -7.21 -11.70
C LYS A 188 -12.95 -6.68 -10.61
N ALA A 189 -12.69 -5.48 -10.07
CA ALA A 189 -13.58 -4.85 -9.09
C ALA A 189 -14.98 -4.60 -9.66
N LEU A 190 -15.07 -4.14 -10.91
CA LEU A 190 -16.35 -3.97 -11.62
C LEU A 190 -17.11 -5.30 -11.77
N ALA A 191 -16.40 -6.39 -12.04
CA ALA A 191 -17.02 -7.73 -12.11
C ALA A 191 -17.54 -8.22 -10.76
N VAL A 192 -16.92 -7.81 -9.65
CA VAL A 192 -17.41 -8.11 -8.29
C VAL A 192 -18.67 -7.32 -7.96
N LEU A 193 -18.72 -6.03 -8.32
CA LEU A 193 -19.88 -5.15 -8.08
C LEU A 193 -21.09 -5.45 -8.96
N ALA A 194 -20.91 -6.21 -10.05
CA ALA A 194 -21.98 -6.62 -10.95
C ALA A 194 -22.72 -7.90 -10.49
N ARG A 195 -22.26 -8.55 -9.41
CA ARG A 195 -22.90 -9.72 -8.80
C ARG A 195 -23.94 -9.30 -7.77
#